data_AF-A0A3E0PVV4-F1
#
_entry.id   AF-A0A3E0PVV4-F1
#
_cell.length_a   1.000
_cell.length_b   1.000
_cell.length_c   1.000
_cell.angle_alpha   90.00
_cell.angle_beta   90.00
_cell.angle_gamma   90.00
#
_symmetry.space_group_name_H-M   'P 1'
#
loop_
_entity.id
_entity.type
_entity.pdbx_description
1 polymer ?
#
loop_
_entity_poly.entity_id
_entity_poly.type
_entity_poly.pdbx_seq_one_letter_code
_entity_poly.pdbx_strand_id
1 'polypeptide(L)'
;MPKPPTFLIAGAMRCGTTSLNAYLREHPDISVSRPKEVHFFDNNYEKGLSWYLEHFPDSDESAAVGEATPDYLYDPDTPARIAETLPGVRILLLLRDPVDRAHSHYWHNRSVGREDLPFEEALKAEPERLAKGRPSRARYSYLDRGRYTGQVERLMEHIPKERILVQTFDELTTNPKGVYQRTCRFLEVDDDFIPDNLGDVTNAYVEYRSARLRDLTKAFPRRLRNAVAVLNRKETGPYAPVSKRAARFIRDNTAAHNERLVSLLDLDAPWIRDTGSRRDK
;
A
#
# COMPACT_ATOMS: atom_id res chain seq x y z
N MET A 1 -2.57 16.33 -25.18
CA MET A 1 -3.14 15.26 -24.35
C MET A 1 -2.09 14.89 -23.31
N PRO A 2 -2.47 14.66 -22.05
CA PRO A 2 -1.53 14.26 -21.00
C PRO A 2 -0.77 13.00 -21.40
N LYS A 3 0.51 12.92 -21.04
CA LYS A 3 1.34 11.74 -21.28
C LYS A 3 0.77 10.56 -20.46
N PRO A 4 0.57 9.37 -21.06
CA PRO A 4 0.10 8.22 -20.31
C PRO A 4 1.13 7.82 -19.24
N PRO A 5 0.69 7.31 -18.08
CA PRO A 5 1.59 6.90 -17.02
C PRO A 5 2.54 5.79 -17.47
N THR A 6 3.82 5.94 -17.13
CA THR A 6 4.88 4.98 -17.40
C THR A 6 5.13 4.05 -16.20
N PHE A 7 4.65 4.39 -15.00
CA PHE A 7 4.71 3.50 -13.85
C PHE A 7 3.51 3.58 -12.90
N LEU A 8 3.29 2.53 -12.11
CA LEU A 8 2.29 2.46 -11.04
C LEU A 8 2.91 1.90 -9.75
N ILE A 9 2.71 2.58 -8.62
CA ILE A 9 2.92 1.98 -7.28
C ILE A 9 1.64 1.23 -6.89
N ALA A 10 1.54 -0.02 -7.37
CA ALA A 10 0.30 -0.80 -7.34
C ALA A 10 0.05 -1.50 -5.99
N GLY A 11 1.02 -1.54 -5.09
CA GLY A 11 0.84 -2.24 -3.82
C GLY A 11 2.07 -2.25 -2.93
N ALA A 12 1.97 -2.83 -1.75
CA ALA A 12 0.73 -3.22 -1.08
C ALA A 12 0.30 -2.17 -0.05
N MET A 13 -0.99 -2.16 0.30
CA MET A 13 -1.52 -1.26 1.30
C MET A 13 -0.85 -1.48 2.67
N ARG A 14 -0.44 -0.37 3.32
CA ARG A 14 0.31 -0.32 4.59
C ARG A 14 1.78 -0.78 4.52
N CYS A 15 2.36 -0.78 3.31
CA CYS A 15 3.75 -1.14 3.08
C CYS A 15 4.66 0.05 2.68
N GLY A 16 4.26 1.30 2.95
CA GLY A 16 5.11 2.47 2.70
C GLY A 16 4.97 3.13 1.33
N THR A 17 3.94 2.76 0.55
CA THR A 17 3.67 3.37 -0.78
C THR A 17 3.51 4.89 -0.74
N THR A 18 2.99 5.46 0.36
CA THR A 18 2.91 6.92 0.50
C THR A 18 4.28 7.57 0.67
N SER A 19 5.18 6.96 1.46
CA SER A 19 6.55 7.47 1.60
C SER A 19 7.29 7.40 0.27
N LEU A 20 7.24 6.25 -0.42
CA LEU A 20 7.89 6.12 -1.74
C LEU A 20 7.32 7.14 -2.75
N ASN A 21 6.00 7.30 -2.83
CA ASN A 21 5.39 8.33 -3.66
C ASN A 21 5.84 9.75 -3.29
N ALA A 22 6.03 10.05 -1.99
CA ALA A 22 6.50 11.35 -1.54
C ALA A 22 7.96 11.61 -1.91
N TYR A 23 8.83 10.59 -1.85
CA TYR A 23 10.23 10.70 -2.28
C TYR A 23 10.32 10.93 -3.79
N LEU A 24 9.59 10.12 -4.59
CA LEU A 24 9.60 10.22 -6.05
C LEU A 24 9.04 11.55 -6.54
N ARG A 25 8.08 12.15 -5.82
CA ARG A 25 7.49 13.45 -6.18
C ARG A 25 8.50 14.60 -6.15
N GLU A 26 9.57 14.49 -5.36
CA GLU A 26 10.60 15.53 -5.28
C GLU A 26 11.67 15.39 -6.38
N HIS A 27 11.70 14.26 -7.11
CA HIS A 27 12.66 14.06 -8.20
C HIS A 27 12.29 14.95 -9.41
N PRO A 28 13.23 15.73 -9.97
CA PRO A 28 12.93 16.73 -11.02
C PRO A 28 12.38 16.11 -12.31
N ASP A 29 12.72 14.85 -12.58
CA ASP A 29 12.31 14.12 -13.78
C ASP A 29 11.22 13.05 -13.51
N ILE A 30 10.53 13.14 -12.37
CA ILE A 30 9.39 12.30 -12.04
C ILE A 30 8.18 13.15 -11.71
N SER A 31 7.06 12.82 -12.34
CA SER A 31 5.76 13.40 -12.02
C SER A 31 4.80 12.33 -11.53
N VAL A 32 3.94 12.71 -10.57
CA VAL A 32 2.93 11.82 -10.00
C VAL A 32 1.56 12.46 -9.96
N SER A 33 0.53 11.62 -10.08
CA SER A 33 -0.88 12.03 -10.09
C SER A 33 -1.29 12.89 -8.89
N ARG A 34 -2.34 13.68 -9.09
CA ARG A 34 -3.04 14.42 -8.04
C ARG A 34 -4.55 14.12 -8.16
N PRO A 35 -5.16 13.40 -7.20
CA PRO A 35 -4.61 12.94 -5.91
C PRO A 35 -3.63 11.75 -6.07
N LYS A 36 -2.96 11.37 -4.97
CA LYS A 36 -2.02 10.24 -4.92
C LYS A 36 -2.64 8.93 -5.42
N GLU A 37 -3.81 8.59 -4.89
CA GLU A 37 -4.54 7.36 -5.17
C GLU A 37 -5.71 7.70 -6.11
N VAL A 38 -5.58 7.38 -7.41
CA VAL A 38 -6.60 7.69 -8.42
C VAL A 38 -7.72 6.65 -8.42
N HIS A 39 -7.42 5.41 -8.04
CA HIS A 39 -8.38 4.30 -8.05
C HIS A 39 -9.05 4.09 -9.41
N PHE A 40 -8.29 4.25 -10.49
CA PHE A 40 -8.78 4.05 -11.85
C PHE A 40 -9.06 2.57 -12.12
N PHE A 41 -8.04 1.71 -12.01
CA PHE A 41 -8.16 0.31 -12.41
C PHE A 41 -9.06 -0.55 -11.50
N ASP A 42 -9.36 -0.10 -10.28
CA ASP A 42 -10.22 -0.83 -9.34
C ASP A 42 -11.66 -0.24 -9.27
N ASN A 43 -11.82 1.06 -8.97
CA ASN A 43 -13.15 1.63 -8.68
C ASN A 43 -13.72 2.50 -9.79
N ASN A 44 -12.90 2.98 -10.73
CA ASN A 44 -13.28 4.02 -11.68
C ASN A 44 -13.00 3.65 -13.15
N TYR A 45 -12.77 2.37 -13.46
CA TYR A 45 -12.33 1.94 -14.80
C TYR A 45 -13.34 2.34 -15.89
N GLU A 46 -14.63 2.21 -15.57
CA GLU A 46 -15.76 2.58 -16.46
C GLU A 46 -15.81 4.08 -16.81
N LYS A 47 -15.08 4.94 -16.10
CA LYS A 47 -14.99 6.37 -16.45
C LYS A 47 -14.10 6.63 -17.68
N GLY A 48 -13.36 5.61 -18.13
CA GLY A 48 -12.55 5.66 -19.33
C GLY A 48 -11.20 6.37 -19.16
N LEU A 49 -10.32 6.15 -20.14
CA LEU A 49 -8.94 6.64 -20.14
C LEU A 49 -8.86 8.18 -20.06
N SER A 50 -9.79 8.90 -20.70
CA SER A 50 -9.80 10.37 -20.65
C SER A 50 -9.96 10.88 -19.21
N TRP A 51 -10.89 10.32 -18.44
CA TRP A 51 -11.06 10.65 -17.02
C TRP A 51 -9.81 10.32 -16.21
N TYR A 52 -9.13 9.23 -16.53
CA TYR A 52 -7.89 8.86 -15.84
C TYR A 52 -6.79 9.90 -16.08
N LEU A 53 -6.57 10.31 -17.33
CA LEU A 53 -5.52 11.24 -17.72
C LEU A 53 -5.69 12.66 -17.15
N GLU A 54 -6.91 13.08 -16.78
CA GLU A 54 -7.17 14.36 -16.10
C GLU A 54 -6.46 14.52 -14.74
N HIS A 55 -5.97 13.42 -14.15
CA HIS A 55 -5.27 13.44 -12.86
C HIS A 55 -3.76 13.70 -12.97
N PHE A 56 -3.25 13.86 -14.20
CA PHE A 56 -1.85 14.10 -14.50
C PHE A 56 -1.66 15.52 -15.07
N PRO A 57 -0.49 16.14 -14.88
CA PRO A 57 -0.22 17.47 -15.45
C PRO A 57 -0.32 17.48 -16.97
N ASP A 58 -0.85 18.57 -17.53
CA ASP A 58 -0.74 18.85 -18.96
C ASP A 58 0.73 19.19 -19.31
N SER A 59 1.19 18.73 -20.48
CA SER A 59 2.56 19.01 -20.99
C SER A 59 3.67 18.61 -20.02
N ASP A 60 3.55 17.41 -19.46
CA ASP A 60 4.53 16.82 -18.57
C ASP A 60 5.76 16.30 -19.32
N GLU A 61 6.87 17.03 -19.19
CA GLU A 61 8.16 16.67 -19.79
C GLU A 61 8.96 15.67 -18.95
N SER A 62 8.46 15.24 -17.78
CA SER A 62 9.14 14.24 -16.96
C SER A 62 9.30 12.92 -17.71
N ALA A 63 10.47 12.31 -17.61
CA ALA A 63 10.76 10.99 -18.15
C ALA A 63 9.81 9.94 -17.57
N ALA A 64 9.55 9.99 -16.25
CA ALA A 64 8.65 9.08 -15.56
C ALA A 64 7.38 9.78 -15.05
N VAL A 65 6.21 9.25 -15.42
CA VAL A 65 4.90 9.75 -14.96
C VAL A 65 4.14 8.59 -14.33
N GLY A 66 3.59 8.75 -13.13
CA GLY A 66 2.95 7.63 -12.45
C GLY A 66 1.91 7.98 -11.39
N GLU A 67 1.25 6.97 -10.86
CA GLU A 67 0.36 7.11 -9.71
C GLU A 67 0.63 6.03 -8.66
N ALA A 68 0.02 6.17 -7.49
CA ALA A 68 0.23 5.24 -6.38
C ALA A 68 -1.09 4.82 -5.75
N THR A 69 -1.70 3.78 -6.31
CA THR A 69 -2.91 3.14 -5.76
C THR A 69 -2.60 1.71 -5.26
N PRO A 70 -2.42 1.51 -3.95
CA PRO A 70 -2.00 0.21 -3.39
C PRO A 70 -3.05 -0.90 -3.45
N ASP A 71 -4.28 -0.57 -3.81
CA ASP A 71 -5.39 -1.52 -3.95
C ASP A 71 -5.29 -2.33 -5.24
N TYR A 72 -4.52 -1.87 -6.23
CA TYR A 72 -4.35 -2.52 -7.52
C TYR A 72 -3.77 -3.92 -7.43
N LEU A 73 -2.83 -4.17 -6.51
CA LEU A 73 -2.29 -5.51 -6.29
C LEU A 73 -3.36 -6.48 -5.75
N TYR A 74 -4.26 -6.00 -4.88
CA TYR A 74 -5.22 -6.85 -4.19
C TYR A 74 -6.47 -7.13 -5.04
N ASP A 75 -6.89 -6.17 -5.85
CA ASP A 75 -8.04 -6.30 -6.73
C ASP A 75 -7.80 -7.31 -7.88
N PRO A 76 -8.70 -8.28 -8.11
CA PRO A 76 -8.46 -9.33 -9.10
C PRO A 76 -8.57 -8.88 -10.55
N ASP A 77 -9.34 -7.84 -10.86
CA ASP A 77 -9.56 -7.40 -12.24
C ASP A 77 -8.46 -6.44 -12.71
N THR A 78 -7.80 -5.77 -11.76
CA THR A 78 -6.84 -4.70 -12.02
C THR A 78 -5.66 -5.13 -12.91
N PRO A 79 -5.00 -6.29 -12.73
CA PRO A 79 -3.89 -6.69 -13.61
C PRO A 79 -4.24 -6.72 -15.10
N ALA A 80 -5.38 -7.31 -15.46
CA ALA A 80 -5.83 -7.38 -16.85
C ALA A 80 -6.12 -5.99 -17.43
N ARG A 81 -6.82 -5.16 -16.66
CA ARG A 81 -7.15 -3.77 -17.03
C ARG A 81 -5.90 -2.91 -17.23
N ILE A 82 -4.90 -3.07 -16.36
CA ILE A 82 -3.60 -2.39 -16.49
C ILE A 82 -2.90 -2.81 -17.77
N ALA A 83 -2.80 -4.11 -18.05
CA ALA A 83 -2.12 -4.60 -19.25
C ALA A 83 -2.81 -4.17 -20.55
N GLU A 84 -4.14 -4.13 -20.55
CA GLU A 84 -4.93 -3.62 -21.68
C GLU A 84 -4.72 -2.11 -21.90
N THR A 85 -4.77 -1.31 -20.84
CA THR A 85 -4.74 0.16 -20.95
C THR A 85 -3.32 0.71 -21.10
N LEU A 86 -2.35 0.12 -20.41
CA LEU A 86 -0.97 0.61 -20.31
C LEU A 86 0.02 -0.54 -20.60
N PRO A 87 0.10 -1.04 -21.85
CA PRO A 87 0.85 -2.24 -22.20
C PRO A 87 2.37 -2.14 -22.03
N GLY A 88 2.92 -0.96 -21.72
CA GLY A 88 4.34 -0.72 -21.46
C GLY A 88 4.68 -0.34 -20.01
N VAL A 89 3.69 -0.32 -19.12
CA VAL A 89 3.85 0.23 -17.77
C VAL A 89 4.79 -0.60 -16.90
N ARG A 90 5.52 0.08 -16.03
CA ARG A 90 6.32 -0.51 -14.95
C ARG A 90 5.53 -0.54 -13.64
N ILE A 91 5.61 -1.63 -12.90
CA ILE A 91 4.90 -1.80 -11.63
C ILE A 91 5.89 -1.83 -10.48
N LEU A 92 5.63 -1.00 -9.47
CA LEU A 92 6.35 -0.93 -8.21
C LEU A 92 5.50 -1.56 -7.10
N LEU A 93 6.05 -2.57 -6.43
CA LEU A 93 5.43 -3.21 -5.27
C LEU A 93 6.32 -3.05 -4.03
N LEU A 94 5.71 -2.63 -2.93
CA LEU A 94 6.30 -2.68 -1.59
C LEU A 94 5.56 -3.71 -0.75
N LEU A 95 6.29 -4.71 -0.24
CA LEU A 95 5.75 -5.76 0.62
C LEU A 95 6.22 -5.59 2.06
N ARG A 96 5.46 -6.13 3.01
CA ARG A 96 5.74 -6.03 4.45
C ARG A 96 5.34 -7.32 5.12
N ASP A 97 5.97 -7.66 6.25
CA ASP A 97 5.53 -8.74 7.15
C ASP A 97 3.99 -8.71 7.26
N PRO A 98 3.29 -9.78 6.85
CA PRO A 98 1.83 -9.85 6.89
C PRO A 98 1.25 -9.52 8.27
N VAL A 99 1.95 -9.87 9.37
CA VAL A 99 1.55 -9.54 10.74
C VAL A 99 1.52 -8.03 10.94
N ASP A 100 2.63 -7.36 10.66
CA ASP A 100 2.76 -5.92 10.87
C ASP A 100 1.87 -5.13 9.91
N ARG A 101 1.72 -5.61 8.68
CA ARG A 101 0.82 -5.04 7.67
C ARG A 101 -0.65 -5.12 8.12
N ALA A 102 -1.09 -6.29 8.58
CA ALA A 102 -2.44 -6.50 9.11
C ALA A 102 -2.71 -5.61 10.31
N HIS A 103 -1.76 -5.57 11.25
CA HIS A 103 -1.85 -4.78 12.47
C HIS A 103 -1.89 -3.28 12.18
N SER A 104 -1.07 -2.81 11.23
CA SER A 104 -1.09 -1.42 10.76
C SER A 104 -2.42 -1.05 10.10
N HIS A 105 -3.02 -1.98 9.33
CA HIS A 105 -4.33 -1.77 8.72
C HIS A 105 -5.44 -1.70 9.78
N TYR A 106 -5.41 -2.60 10.76
CA TYR A 106 -6.34 -2.59 11.90
C TYR A 106 -6.33 -1.26 12.62
N TRP A 107 -5.15 -0.77 13.03
CA TRP A 107 -5.05 0.49 13.76
C TRP A 107 -5.43 1.72 12.92
N HIS A 108 -5.18 1.69 11.61
CA HIS A 108 -5.72 2.72 10.71
C HIS A 108 -7.25 2.74 10.77
N ASN A 109 -7.92 1.60 10.67
CA ASN A 109 -9.39 1.55 10.75
C ASN A 109 -9.92 1.92 12.13
N ARG A 110 -9.24 1.55 13.22
CA ARG A 110 -9.58 2.00 14.58
C ARG A 110 -9.52 3.51 14.69
N SER A 111 -8.45 4.16 14.21
CA SER A 111 -8.27 5.61 14.35
C SER A 111 -9.34 6.41 13.59
N VAL A 112 -9.80 5.91 12.43
CA VAL A 112 -10.88 6.55 11.65
C VAL A 112 -12.29 6.06 12.02
N GLY A 113 -12.42 5.18 13.02
CA GLY A 113 -13.72 4.72 13.52
C GLY A 113 -14.46 3.77 12.60
N ARG A 114 -13.72 2.89 11.91
CA ARG A 114 -14.24 1.85 11.01
C ARG A 114 -14.16 0.44 11.60
N GLU A 115 -13.38 0.27 12.67
CA GLU A 115 -13.27 -1.00 13.38
C GLU A 115 -13.59 -0.78 14.86
N ASP A 116 -14.47 -1.62 15.39
CA ASP A 116 -14.90 -1.57 16.78
C ASP A 116 -14.48 -2.83 17.56
N LEU A 117 -14.18 -3.92 16.86
CA LEU A 117 -13.75 -5.17 17.47
C LEU A 117 -12.29 -5.09 17.92
N PRO A 118 -11.92 -5.83 18.99
CA PRO A 118 -10.52 -6.16 19.27
C PRO A 118 -9.87 -6.89 18.09
N PHE A 119 -8.55 -6.73 17.91
CA PHE A 119 -7.86 -7.22 16.71
C PHE A 119 -8.05 -8.72 16.44
N GLU A 120 -8.00 -9.56 17.48
CA GLU A 120 -8.22 -11.01 17.34
C GLU A 120 -9.64 -11.35 16.86
N GLU A 121 -10.65 -10.63 17.36
CA GLU A 121 -12.04 -10.82 16.93
C GLU A 121 -12.29 -10.22 15.54
N ALA A 122 -11.60 -9.13 15.19
CA ALA A 122 -11.62 -8.57 13.84
C ALA A 122 -11.06 -9.56 12.79
N LEU A 123 -9.98 -10.27 13.12
CA LEU A 123 -9.41 -11.33 12.27
C LEU A 123 -10.38 -12.51 12.10
N LYS A 124 -11.06 -12.93 13.17
CA LYS A 124 -12.05 -14.02 13.08
C LYS A 124 -13.30 -13.64 12.28
N ALA A 125 -13.74 -12.38 12.39
CA ALA A 125 -14.90 -11.87 11.66
C ALA A 125 -14.59 -11.57 10.18
N GLU A 126 -13.31 -11.55 9.79
CA GLU A 126 -12.88 -11.16 8.44
C GLU A 126 -13.54 -12.00 7.34
N PRO A 127 -13.56 -13.35 7.35
CA PRO A 127 -14.14 -14.13 6.25
C PRO A 127 -15.59 -13.76 5.94
N GLU A 128 -16.44 -13.64 6.97
CA GLU A 128 -17.84 -13.24 6.81
C GLU A 128 -17.99 -11.80 6.30
N ARG A 129 -17.09 -10.89 6.73
CA ARG A 129 -17.08 -9.51 6.24
C ARG A 129 -16.66 -9.44 4.78
N LEU A 130 -15.65 -10.21 4.36
CA LEU A 130 -15.15 -10.23 2.98
C LEU A 130 -16.17 -10.83 2.01
N ALA A 131 -16.96 -11.81 2.45
CA ALA A 131 -18.05 -12.40 1.67
C ALA A 131 -19.10 -11.37 1.20
N LYS A 132 -19.19 -10.21 1.87
CA LYS A 132 -20.08 -9.09 1.50
C LYS A 132 -19.54 -8.24 0.32
N GLY A 133 -18.36 -8.56 -0.21
CA GLY A 133 -17.78 -7.85 -1.36
C GLY A 133 -17.24 -6.45 -1.02
N ARG A 134 -17.17 -5.57 -2.02
CA ARG A 134 -16.82 -4.15 -1.80
C ARG A 134 -18.02 -3.43 -1.16
N PRO A 135 -17.81 -2.52 -0.18
CA PRO A 135 -16.53 -1.97 0.29
C PRO A 135 -15.87 -2.78 1.42
N SER A 136 -16.47 -3.88 1.89
CA SER A 136 -15.95 -4.65 3.03
C SER A 136 -14.55 -5.22 2.77
N ARG A 137 -14.26 -5.67 1.54
CA ARG A 137 -12.91 -6.12 1.15
C ARG A 137 -11.85 -5.01 1.21
N ALA A 138 -12.22 -3.76 0.94
CA ALA A 138 -11.30 -2.63 1.10
C ALA A 138 -11.03 -2.31 2.57
N ARG A 139 -12.03 -2.54 3.44
CA ARG A 139 -11.96 -2.15 4.86
C ARG A 139 -11.40 -3.25 5.76
N TYR A 140 -11.80 -4.50 5.60
CA TYR A 140 -11.61 -5.52 6.63
C TYR A 140 -10.64 -6.63 6.23
N SER A 141 -9.93 -6.51 5.10
CA SER A 141 -8.94 -7.48 4.66
C SER A 141 -7.63 -7.35 5.47
N TYR A 142 -7.63 -7.81 6.72
CA TYR A 142 -6.47 -7.78 7.61
C TYR A 142 -5.54 -8.97 7.35
N LEU A 143 -6.07 -10.18 7.24
CA LEU A 143 -5.32 -11.37 6.92
C LEU A 143 -5.20 -11.56 5.40
N ASP A 144 -6.34 -11.50 4.69
CA ASP A 144 -6.43 -11.94 3.29
C ASP A 144 -5.50 -11.16 2.36
N ARG A 145 -5.40 -9.85 2.58
CA ARG A 145 -4.53 -8.96 1.79
C ARG A 145 -3.04 -9.20 2.03
N GLY A 146 -2.66 -9.86 3.12
CA GLY A 146 -1.29 -10.28 3.40
C GLY A 146 -0.86 -11.55 2.65
N ARG A 147 -1.79 -12.23 1.95
CA ARG A 147 -1.49 -13.39 1.10
C ARG A 147 -1.02 -12.93 -0.28
N TYR A 148 0.21 -12.44 -0.36
CA TYR A 148 0.72 -11.76 -1.57
C TYR A 148 0.90 -12.68 -2.77
N THR A 149 1.21 -13.95 -2.57
CA THR A 149 1.63 -14.87 -3.64
C THR A 149 0.64 -14.94 -4.80
N GLY A 150 -0.63 -15.27 -4.51
CA GLY A 150 -1.65 -15.32 -5.56
C GLY A 150 -2.00 -13.96 -6.16
N GLN A 151 -1.69 -12.86 -5.48
CA GLN A 151 -1.86 -11.50 -6.01
C GLN A 151 -0.75 -11.16 -7.00
N VAL A 152 0.50 -11.47 -6.66
CA VAL A 152 1.67 -11.27 -7.52
C VAL A 152 1.65 -12.21 -8.73
N GLU A 153 1.26 -13.47 -8.54
CA GLU A 153 1.13 -14.43 -9.65
C GLU A 153 0.11 -13.94 -10.69
N ARG A 154 -1.06 -13.50 -10.24
CA ARG A 154 -2.06 -12.88 -11.12
C ARG A 154 -1.53 -11.66 -11.85
N LEU A 155 -0.71 -10.83 -11.17
CA LEU A 155 -0.07 -9.70 -11.82
C LEU A 155 0.89 -10.17 -12.94
N MET A 156 1.67 -11.21 -12.67
CA MET A 156 2.64 -11.78 -13.61
C MET A 156 2.02 -12.54 -14.78
N GLU A 157 0.77 -13.00 -14.67
CA GLU A 157 0.00 -13.55 -15.80
C GLU A 157 -0.25 -12.51 -16.90
N HIS A 158 -0.26 -11.22 -16.54
CA HIS A 158 -0.58 -10.11 -17.45
C HIS A 158 0.60 -9.17 -17.72
N ILE A 159 1.55 -9.06 -16.79
CA ILE A 159 2.67 -8.12 -16.86
C ILE A 159 3.99 -8.89 -16.74
N PRO A 160 4.93 -8.72 -17.69
CA PRO A 160 6.20 -9.45 -17.65
C PRO A 160 7.02 -9.08 -16.41
N LYS A 161 7.74 -10.06 -15.86
CA LYS A 161 8.51 -9.93 -14.60
C LYS A 161 9.52 -8.78 -14.65
N GLU A 162 10.11 -8.50 -15.80
CA GLU A 162 11.09 -7.44 -16.02
C GLU A 162 10.50 -6.04 -15.82
N ARG A 163 9.17 -5.91 -15.88
CA ARG A 163 8.44 -4.67 -15.60
C ARG A 163 7.83 -4.64 -14.20
N ILE A 164 8.23 -5.54 -13.32
CA ILE A 164 7.78 -5.57 -11.92
C ILE A 164 9.00 -5.47 -11.02
N LEU A 165 9.11 -4.37 -10.29
CA LEU A 165 10.10 -4.22 -9.22
C LEU A 165 9.39 -4.42 -7.87
N VAL A 166 9.86 -5.41 -7.11
CA VAL A 166 9.38 -5.67 -5.75
C VAL A 166 10.46 -5.32 -4.75
N GLN A 167 10.07 -4.57 -3.72
CA GLN A 167 10.93 -4.15 -2.62
C GLN A 167 10.18 -4.33 -1.29
N THR A 168 10.88 -4.18 -0.17
CA THR A 168 10.25 -4.39 1.15
C THR A 168 10.13 -3.10 1.95
N PHE A 169 9.14 -3.05 2.83
CA PHE A 169 8.99 -1.97 3.81
C PHE A 169 10.16 -1.95 4.79
N ASP A 170 10.70 -3.12 5.15
CA ASP A 170 11.85 -3.21 6.07
C ASP A 170 13.08 -2.53 5.47
N GLU A 171 13.39 -2.79 4.20
CA GLU A 171 14.43 -2.07 3.47
C GLU A 171 14.11 -0.58 3.31
N LEU A 172 12.85 -0.21 3.04
CA LEU A 172 12.47 1.21 2.94
C LEU A 172 12.73 1.95 4.25
N THR A 173 12.58 1.28 5.39
CA THR A 173 12.85 1.88 6.72
C THR A 173 14.33 1.86 7.10
N THR A 174 15.07 0.80 6.75
CA THR A 174 16.47 0.62 7.17
C THR A 174 17.48 1.22 6.19
N ASN A 175 17.11 1.28 4.91
CA ASN A 175 17.91 1.83 3.82
C ASN A 175 17.01 2.52 2.77
N PRO A 176 16.33 3.63 3.14
CA PRO A 176 15.46 4.37 2.22
C PRO A 176 16.18 4.80 0.95
N LYS A 177 17.46 5.18 1.05
CA LYS A 177 18.30 5.56 -0.10
C LYS A 177 18.45 4.42 -1.09
N GLY A 178 18.80 3.21 -0.65
CA GLY A 178 18.93 2.06 -1.53
C GLY A 178 17.63 1.71 -2.25
N VAL A 179 16.49 1.77 -1.56
CA VAL A 179 15.17 1.53 -2.15
C VAL A 179 14.82 2.59 -3.20
N TYR A 180 15.06 3.86 -2.86
CA TYR A 180 14.82 4.98 -3.76
C TYR A 180 15.68 4.89 -5.03
N GLN A 181 16.99 4.68 -4.90
CA GLN A 181 17.90 4.60 -6.05
C GLN A 181 17.59 3.41 -6.96
N ARG A 182 17.24 2.24 -6.40
CA ARG A 182 16.75 1.11 -7.21
C ARG A 182 15.48 1.46 -7.98
N THR A 183 14.58 2.21 -7.36
CA THR A 183 13.36 2.70 -8.00
C THR A 183 13.70 3.64 -9.16
N CYS A 184 14.61 4.60 -8.95
CA CYS A 184 15.04 5.54 -9.99
C CYS A 184 15.65 4.82 -11.20
N ARG A 185 16.60 3.90 -10.97
CA ARG A 185 17.18 3.07 -12.04
C ARG A 185 16.14 2.26 -12.79
N PHE A 186 15.17 1.68 -12.09
CA PHE A 186 14.09 0.92 -12.71
C PHE A 186 13.14 1.80 -13.53
N LEU A 187 12.94 3.05 -13.11
CA LEU A 187 12.18 4.06 -13.85
C LEU A 187 13.01 4.76 -14.94
N GLU A 188 14.29 4.42 -15.07
CA GLU A 188 15.23 4.99 -16.05
C GLU A 188 15.44 6.51 -15.88
N VAL A 189 15.48 6.97 -14.62
CA VAL A 189 15.82 8.34 -14.24
C VAL A 189 17.09 8.37 -13.38
N ASP A 190 17.64 9.56 -13.19
CA ASP A 190 18.84 9.80 -12.38
C ASP A 190 18.67 9.25 -10.95
N ASP A 191 19.61 8.42 -10.50
CA ASP A 191 19.63 7.88 -9.14
C ASP A 191 20.62 8.59 -8.20
N ASP A 192 21.32 9.63 -8.69
CA ASP A 192 22.17 10.50 -7.89
C ASP A 192 21.39 11.66 -7.25
N PHE A 193 20.26 12.08 -7.83
CA PHE A 193 19.37 13.04 -7.18
C PHE A 193 18.72 12.44 -5.93
N ILE A 194 19.06 12.97 -4.76
CA ILE A 194 18.51 12.53 -3.47
C ILE A 194 17.51 13.58 -2.96
N PRO A 195 16.24 13.21 -2.70
CA PRO A 195 15.24 14.16 -2.27
C PRO A 195 15.42 14.52 -0.79
N ASP A 196 15.14 15.77 -0.43
CA ASP A 196 15.34 16.29 0.94
C ASP A 196 14.49 15.56 1.98
N ASN A 197 13.32 15.04 1.58
CA ASN A 197 12.40 14.32 2.44
C ASN A 197 12.75 12.81 2.58
N LEU A 198 13.88 12.36 2.03
CA LEU A 198 14.24 10.95 2.03
C LEU A 198 14.45 10.43 3.47
N GLY A 199 13.66 9.43 3.86
CA GLY A 199 13.70 8.86 5.20
C GLY A 199 12.67 9.45 6.15
N ASP A 200 11.96 10.50 5.75
CA ASP A 200 10.87 11.07 6.54
C ASP A 200 9.73 10.07 6.74
N VAL A 201 9.26 9.97 7.98
CA VAL A 201 8.11 9.13 8.33
C VAL A 201 6.83 9.84 7.90
N THR A 202 6.35 9.53 6.69
CA THR A 202 5.03 9.96 6.25
C THR A 202 3.94 9.11 6.92
N ASN A 203 2.84 9.74 7.34
CA ASN A 203 1.67 9.07 7.96
C ASN A 203 1.93 8.41 9.31
N ALA A 204 2.57 9.13 10.24
CA ALA A 204 2.59 8.75 11.64
C ALA A 204 1.16 8.46 12.15
N TYR A 205 1.02 7.40 12.94
CA TYR A 205 -0.27 7.04 13.56
C TYR A 205 -0.78 8.19 14.44
N VAL A 206 -2.10 8.39 14.39
CA VAL A 206 -2.79 9.41 15.19
C VAL A 206 -3.90 8.72 15.95
N GLU A 207 -3.83 8.73 17.28
CA GLU A 207 -4.97 8.40 18.13
C GLU A 207 -5.79 9.66 18.44
N TYR A 208 -7.09 9.50 18.67
CA TYR A 208 -7.98 10.61 19.04
C TYR A 208 -8.42 10.48 20.50
N ARG A 209 -8.43 11.61 21.24
CA ARG A 209 -8.86 11.68 22.65
C ARG A 209 -10.33 11.29 22.82
N SER A 210 -11.19 11.67 21.87
CA SER A 210 -12.63 11.38 21.91
C SER A 210 -13.13 10.86 20.56
N ALA A 211 -13.58 9.61 20.55
CA ALA A 211 -14.25 9.01 19.39
C ALA A 211 -15.55 9.76 19.06
N ARG A 212 -16.34 10.15 20.09
CA ARG A 212 -17.58 10.91 19.91
C ARG A 212 -17.34 12.27 19.24
N LEU A 213 -16.30 13.00 19.65
CA LEU A 213 -15.96 14.30 19.06
C LEU A 213 -15.50 14.15 17.60
N ARG A 214 -14.69 13.13 17.30
CA ARG A 214 -14.31 12.78 15.93
C ARG A 214 -15.56 12.49 15.09
N ASP A 215 -16.47 11.69 15.60
CA ASP A 215 -17.66 11.25 14.85
C ASP A 215 -18.67 12.40 14.64
N LEU A 216 -18.83 13.29 15.62
CA LEU A 216 -19.65 14.50 15.51
C LEU A 216 -19.19 15.41 14.35
N THR A 217 -17.87 15.47 14.12
CA THR A 217 -17.29 16.34 13.08
C THR A 217 -17.40 15.74 11.66
N LYS A 218 -17.89 14.50 11.51
CA LYS A 218 -18.09 13.88 10.19
C LYS A 218 -19.06 14.67 9.31
N ALA A 219 -20.02 15.37 9.91
CA ALA A 219 -20.95 16.24 9.19
C ALA A 219 -20.39 17.65 8.89
N PHE A 220 -19.24 18.01 9.47
CA PHE A 220 -18.70 19.37 9.36
C PHE A 220 -17.97 19.59 8.02
N PRO A 221 -17.88 20.85 7.55
CA PRO A 221 -17.02 21.22 6.43
C PRO A 221 -15.57 20.78 6.66
N ARG A 222 -14.87 20.39 5.60
CA ARG A 222 -13.53 19.78 5.67
C ARG A 222 -12.52 20.59 6.50
N ARG A 223 -12.53 21.93 6.37
CA ARG A 223 -11.63 22.82 7.13
C ARG A 223 -11.87 22.72 8.64
N LEU A 224 -13.14 22.77 9.07
CA LEU A 224 -13.51 22.68 10.48
C LEU A 224 -13.27 21.27 11.03
N ARG A 225 -13.62 20.23 10.26
CA ARG A 225 -13.32 18.84 10.60
C ARG A 225 -11.82 18.64 10.82
N ASN A 226 -10.96 19.19 9.95
CA ASN A 226 -9.52 19.09 10.09
C ASN A 226 -9.00 19.82 11.34
N ALA A 227 -9.51 21.02 11.63
CA ALA A 227 -9.13 21.76 12.83
C ALA A 227 -9.52 21.02 14.12
N VAL A 228 -10.76 20.53 14.21
CA VAL A 228 -11.21 19.74 15.37
C VAL A 228 -10.47 18.41 15.46
N ALA A 229 -10.19 17.77 14.32
CA ALA A 229 -9.39 16.55 14.29
C ALA A 229 -8.01 16.79 14.90
N VAL A 230 -7.32 17.89 14.56
CA VAL A 230 -6.01 18.29 15.15
C VAL A 230 -6.10 18.45 16.66
N LEU A 231 -7.10 19.19 17.16
CA LEU A 231 -7.30 19.40 18.61
C LEU A 231 -7.66 18.12 19.36
N ASN A 232 -8.37 17.21 18.68
CA ASN A 232 -8.76 15.93 19.21
C ASN A 232 -7.65 14.87 19.09
N ARG A 233 -6.53 15.14 18.42
CA ARG A 233 -5.39 14.21 18.37
C ARG A 233 -4.79 14.09 19.77
N LYS A 234 -4.38 12.88 20.10
CA LYS A 234 -3.48 12.59 21.20
C LYS A 234 -2.09 12.48 20.59
N GLU A 235 -1.10 13.12 21.21
CA GLU A 235 0.29 12.79 20.92
C GLU A 235 0.48 11.32 21.29
N THR A 236 0.76 10.48 20.29
CA THR A 236 0.90 9.05 20.51
C THR A 236 2.25 8.55 20.06
N GLY A 237 2.83 7.70 20.90
CA GLY A 237 3.89 6.77 20.52
C GLY A 237 3.38 5.65 19.61
N PRO A 238 4.18 4.59 19.41
CA PRO A 238 3.84 3.50 18.49
C PRO A 238 2.55 2.77 18.88
N TYR A 239 1.98 2.01 17.92
CA TYR A 239 0.84 1.12 18.16
C TYR A 239 1.08 0.22 19.38
N ALA A 240 0.02 -0.15 20.10
CA ALA A 240 0.15 -1.22 21.10
C ALA A 240 0.70 -2.48 20.41
N PRO A 241 1.68 -3.20 20.99
CA PRO A 241 2.28 -4.36 20.34
C PRO A 241 1.24 -5.41 19.94
N VAL A 242 1.45 -6.07 18.80
CA VAL A 242 0.59 -7.18 18.37
C VAL A 242 0.64 -8.32 19.40
N SER A 243 -0.51 -8.91 19.72
CA SER A 243 -0.53 -10.05 20.65
C SER A 243 0.19 -11.26 20.02
N LYS A 244 0.90 -12.05 20.83
CA LYS A 244 1.58 -13.27 20.35
C LYS A 244 0.60 -14.23 19.66
N ARG A 245 -0.65 -14.26 20.12
CA ARG A 245 -1.72 -15.10 19.56
C ARG A 245 -2.16 -14.61 18.18
N ALA A 246 -2.39 -13.32 18.01
CA ALA A 246 -2.74 -12.74 16.71
C ALA A 246 -1.59 -12.90 15.70
N ALA A 247 -0.35 -12.64 16.13
CA ALA A 247 0.83 -12.81 15.28
C ALA A 247 0.98 -14.27 14.81
N ARG A 248 0.86 -15.24 15.72
CA ARG A 248 0.88 -16.67 15.39
C ARG A 248 -0.24 -17.03 14.41
N PHE A 249 -1.48 -16.59 14.69
CA PHE A 249 -2.63 -16.85 13.83
C PHE A 249 -2.39 -16.36 12.40
N ILE A 250 -1.86 -15.15 12.22
CA ILE A 250 -1.56 -14.62 10.89
C ILE A 250 -0.45 -15.44 10.22
N ARG A 251 0.65 -15.71 10.91
CA ARG A 251 1.78 -16.48 10.38
C ARG A 251 1.37 -17.87 9.92
N ASP A 252 0.61 -18.60 10.75
CA ASP A 252 0.10 -19.94 10.40
C ASP A 252 -0.79 -19.90 9.14
N ASN A 253 -1.50 -18.79 8.91
CA ASN A 253 -2.37 -18.60 7.76
C ASN A 253 -1.69 -17.95 6.53
N THR A 254 -0.42 -17.55 6.62
CA THR A 254 0.34 -16.96 5.50
C THR A 254 1.63 -17.70 5.16
N ALA A 255 2.13 -18.60 6.02
CA ALA A 255 3.43 -19.25 5.87
C ALA A 255 3.60 -19.95 4.49
N ALA A 256 2.64 -20.80 4.11
CA ALA A 256 2.69 -21.52 2.84
C ALA A 256 2.68 -20.58 1.62
N HIS A 257 2.02 -19.42 1.73
CA HIS A 257 2.06 -18.41 0.68
C HIS A 257 3.44 -17.76 0.62
N ASN A 258 3.98 -17.34 1.77
CA ASN A 258 5.25 -16.63 1.86
C ASN A 258 6.44 -17.42 1.29
N GLU A 259 6.53 -18.73 1.51
CA GLU A 259 7.62 -19.56 0.98
C GLU A 259 7.67 -19.52 -0.55
N ARG A 260 6.51 -19.66 -1.21
CA ARG A 260 6.39 -19.58 -2.67
C ARG A 260 6.73 -18.18 -3.20
N LEU A 261 6.50 -17.14 -2.41
CA LEU A 261 6.80 -15.75 -2.78
C LEU A 261 8.31 -15.50 -2.92
N VAL A 262 9.15 -16.12 -2.07
CA VAL A 262 10.63 -16.02 -2.19
C VAL A 262 11.08 -16.54 -3.53
N SER A 263 10.65 -17.76 -3.87
CA SER A 263 11.06 -18.43 -5.11
C SER A 263 10.61 -17.65 -6.34
N LEU A 264 9.45 -16.98 -6.26
CA LEU A 264 8.90 -16.20 -7.36
C LEU A 264 9.69 -14.89 -7.60
N LEU A 265 10.06 -14.21 -6.52
CA LEU A 265 10.53 -12.82 -6.56
C LEU A 265 12.02 -12.63 -6.24
N ASP A 266 12.74 -13.68 -5.87
CA ASP A 266 14.14 -13.60 -5.41
C ASP A 266 14.33 -12.54 -4.29
N LEU A 267 13.35 -12.46 -3.39
CA LEU A 267 13.32 -11.49 -2.30
C LEU A 267 14.07 -12.01 -1.07
N ASP A 268 15.02 -11.22 -0.57
CA ASP A 268 15.58 -11.40 0.77
C ASP A 268 14.79 -10.58 1.79
N ALA A 269 13.83 -11.21 2.47
CA ALA A 269 13.08 -10.57 3.56
C ALA A 269 13.05 -11.47 4.83
N PRO A 270 13.43 -10.95 6.00
CA PRO A 270 13.53 -11.74 7.24
C PRO A 270 12.24 -12.46 7.64
N TRP A 271 11.09 -11.81 7.48
CA TRP A 271 9.77 -12.37 7.83
C TRP A 271 9.31 -13.48 6.88
N ILE A 272 9.98 -13.65 5.73
CA ILE A 272 9.71 -14.79 4.86
C ILE A 272 10.47 -16.05 5.33
N ARG A 273 11.60 -15.89 6.00
CA ARG A 273 12.41 -17.00 6.54
C ARG A 273 11.94 -17.48 7.92
N ASP A 274 11.11 -16.69 8.60
CA ASP A 274 10.58 -16.96 9.94
C ASP A 274 9.22 -17.71 9.91
N THR A 275 9.09 -18.73 9.04
CA THR A 275 7.88 -19.57 8.88
C THR A 275 7.72 -20.63 9.97
N GLY A 276 8.11 -20.33 11.22
CA GLY A 276 7.74 -21.17 12.36
C GLY A 276 8.43 -22.54 12.40
N SER A 277 9.67 -22.63 11.91
CA SER A 277 10.56 -23.76 12.21
C SER A 277 11.04 -23.71 13.67
N ARG A 278 10.11 -23.91 14.61
CA ARG A 278 10.34 -24.73 15.79
C ARG A 278 9.24 -25.79 15.79
N ARG A 279 9.52 -26.88 15.06
CA ARG A 279 8.99 -28.19 15.47
C ARG A 279 9.61 -28.46 16.84
N ASP A 280 8.88 -28.13 17.90
CA ASP A 280 9.19 -28.65 19.23
C ASP A 280 9.10 -30.18 19.13
N LYS A 281 10.26 -30.82 19.24
CA LYS A 281 10.40 -32.18 19.75
C LYS A 281 10.58 -32.08 21.26
#